data_AF-A0A9E5E171-F1
#
_entry.id   AF-A0A9E5E171-F1
#
_cell.length_a   1.000
_cell.length_b   1.000
_cell.length_c   1.000
_cell.angle_alpha   90.00
_cell.angle_beta   90.00
_cell.angle_gamma   90.00
#
_symmetry.space_group_name_H-M   'P 1'
#
loop_
_entity.id
_entity.type
_entity.pdbx_description
1 polymer ?
#
loop_
_entity_poly.entity_id
_entity_poly.type
_entity_poly.pdbx_seq_one_letter_code
_entity_poly.pdbx_strand_id
1 'polypeptide(L)'
;MKQWKVVIGVLLVFVLGILAGALVTHRIYQRKIREIASSPVTVRHFMVKAMTRQLRLTPAQQVEVENTIHDSQREFQAIRKQVQPQVEDILHRAQDRIRKQLDVSQREKFDKFVEQQEKRWQNPKID
;
A
#
# COMPACT_ATOMS: atom_id res chain seq x y z
N MET A 1 34.67 25.19 33.27
CA MET A 1 33.63 25.67 32.31
C MET A 1 33.69 24.96 30.94
N LYS A 2 33.87 23.63 30.86
CA LYS A 2 34.04 22.91 29.55
C LYS A 2 33.23 21.61 29.41
N GLN A 3 32.66 21.08 30.50
CA GLN A 3 31.94 19.80 30.54
C GLN A 3 30.58 19.85 29.82
N TRP A 4 29.90 21.01 29.80
CA TRP A 4 28.57 21.14 29.19
C TRP A 4 28.59 20.97 27.66
N LYS A 5 29.67 21.38 27.00
CA LYS A 5 29.85 21.16 25.55
C LYS A 5 29.96 19.68 25.20
N VAL A 6 30.57 18.88 26.08
CA VAL A 6 30.68 17.42 25.92
C VAL A 6 29.32 16.77 26.13
N VAL A 7 28.58 17.17 27.16
CA VAL A 7 27.21 16.68 27.43
C VAL A 7 26.27 16.99 26.26
N ILE A 8 26.34 18.21 25.71
CA ILE A 8 25.56 18.60 24.52
C ILE A 8 25.92 17.72 23.32
N GLY A 9 27.22 17.48 23.08
CA GLY A 9 27.68 16.62 21.99
C GLY A 9 27.14 15.18 22.11
N VAL A 10 27.19 14.60 23.30
CA VAL A 10 26.67 13.25 23.58
C VAL A 10 25.15 13.18 23.39
N LEU A 11 24.42 14.17 23.89
CA LEU A 11 22.96 14.28 23.68
C LEU A 11 22.61 14.36 22.19
N LEU A 12 23.38 15.11 21.42
CA LEU A 12 23.16 15.29 19.98
C LEU A 12 23.34 13.97 19.23
N VAL A 13 24.38 13.20 19.56
CA VAL A 13 24.59 11.85 19.00
C VAL A 13 23.45 10.91 19.36
N PHE A 14 22.94 10.98 20.61
CA PHE A 14 21.84 10.13 21.06
C PHE A 14 20.52 10.46 20.34
N VAL A 15 20.20 11.74 20.16
CA VAL A 15 19.03 12.20 19.41
C VAL A 15 19.13 11.76 17.94
N LEU A 16 20.31 11.90 17.32
CA LEU A 16 20.54 11.41 15.96
C LEU A 16 20.35 9.88 15.85
N GLY A 17 20.79 9.12 16.85
CA GLY A 17 20.56 7.68 16.93
C GLY A 17 19.08 7.30 17.03
N ILE A 18 18.31 8.00 17.87
CA ILE A 18 16.86 7.78 18.01
C ILE A 18 16.14 8.10 16.69
N LEU A 19 16.48 9.24 16.06
CA LEU A 19 15.87 9.63 14.79
C LEU A 19 16.20 8.64 13.67
N ALA A 20 17.45 8.17 13.59
CA ALA A 20 17.85 7.14 12.64
C ALA A 20 17.12 5.81 12.90
N GLY A 21 17.03 5.38 14.16
CA GLY A 21 16.30 4.16 14.56
C GLY A 21 14.80 4.25 14.27
N ALA A 22 14.18 5.40 14.52
CA ALA A 22 12.77 5.65 14.23
C ALA A 22 12.50 5.63 12.72
N LEU A 23 13.36 6.24 11.90
CA LEU A 23 13.25 6.22 10.43
C LEU A 23 13.39 4.81 9.86
N VAL A 24 14.36 4.04 10.36
CA VAL A 24 14.57 2.63 9.94
C VAL A 24 13.37 1.78 10.34
N THR A 25 12.90 1.89 11.59
CA THR A 25 11.73 1.16 12.10
C THR A 25 10.47 1.52 11.32
N HIS A 26 10.23 2.81 11.06
CA HIS A 26 9.09 3.27 10.28
C HIS A 26 9.13 2.72 8.85
N ARG A 27 10.31 2.70 8.21
CA ARG A 27 10.49 2.17 6.86
C ARG A 27 10.27 0.66 6.80
N ILE A 28 10.75 -0.09 7.79
CA ILE A 28 10.53 -1.54 7.91
C ILE A 28 9.07 -1.84 8.21
N TYR A 29 8.44 -1.12 9.13
CA TYR A 29 7.05 -1.32 9.51
C TYR A 29 6.11 -1.03 8.34
N GLN A 30 6.34 0.05 7.60
CA GLN A 30 5.59 0.30 6.38
C GLN A 30 5.88 -0.72 5.27
N ARG A 31 7.10 -1.28 5.18
CA ARG A 31 7.40 -2.38 4.24
C ARG A 31 6.67 -3.65 4.64
N LYS A 32 6.66 -4.04 5.92
CA LYS A 32 5.90 -5.19 6.42
C LYS A 32 4.39 -5.03 6.25
N ILE A 33 3.84 -3.85 6.55
CA ILE A 33 2.42 -3.58 6.31
C ILE A 33 2.12 -3.67 4.81
N ARG A 34 2.99 -3.11 3.96
CA ARG A 34 2.83 -3.23 2.49
C ARG A 34 2.99 -4.66 1.99
N GLU A 35 3.91 -5.45 2.53
CA GLU A 35 4.12 -6.87 2.19
C GLU A 35 2.96 -7.76 2.64
N ILE A 36 2.43 -7.54 3.84
CA ILE A 36 1.24 -8.24 4.35
C ILE A 36 0.00 -7.83 3.55
N ALA A 37 -0.11 -6.55 3.16
CA ALA A 37 -1.20 -6.05 2.32
C ALA A 37 -1.05 -6.42 0.83
N SER A 38 0.15 -6.77 0.36
CA SER A 38 0.40 -7.05 -1.06
C SER A 38 0.21 -8.50 -1.45
N SER A 39 0.10 -9.43 -0.50
CA SER A 39 -0.20 -10.84 -0.81
C SER A 39 -1.68 -11.14 -0.49
N PRO A 40 -2.54 -11.32 -1.51
CA PRO A 40 -3.95 -11.66 -1.32
C PRO A 40 -4.14 -12.94 -0.49
N VAL A 41 -3.18 -13.86 -0.61
CA VAL A 41 -3.13 -15.13 0.13
C VAL A 41 -2.87 -14.88 1.62
N THR A 42 -1.95 -13.95 1.95
CA THR A 42 -1.62 -13.62 3.34
C THR A 42 -2.77 -12.90 4.05
N VAL A 43 -3.45 -11.98 3.34
CA VAL A 43 -4.63 -11.29 3.86
C VAL A 43 -5.79 -12.27 4.09
N ARG A 44 -6.07 -13.16 3.13
CA ARG A 44 -7.09 -14.21 3.27
C ARG A 44 -6.79 -15.10 4.47
N HIS A 45 -5.57 -15.61 4.58
CA HIS A 45 -5.18 -16.50 5.68
C HIS A 45 -5.28 -15.80 7.04
N PHE A 46 -4.89 -14.52 7.12
CA PHE A 46 -5.04 -13.73 8.35
C PHE A 46 -6.51 -13.51 8.72
N MET A 47 -7.37 -13.23 7.73
CA MET A 47 -8.80 -13.02 7.93
C MET A 47 -9.50 -14.31 8.40
N VAL A 48 -9.24 -15.43 7.74
CA VAL A 48 -9.75 -16.76 8.16
C VAL A 48 -9.28 -17.08 9.57
N LYS A 49 -7.99 -16.90 9.87
CA LYS A 49 -7.43 -17.15 11.20
C LYS A 49 -8.05 -16.28 12.28
N ALA A 50 -8.33 -15.01 11.99
CA ALA A 50 -9.03 -14.11 12.90
C ALA A 50 -10.47 -14.59 13.15
N MET A 51 -11.20 -14.96 12.10
CA MET A 51 -12.57 -15.50 12.21
C MET A 51 -12.59 -16.84 12.95
N THR A 52 -11.65 -17.75 12.68
CA THR A 52 -11.50 -19.02 13.42
C THR A 52 -11.31 -18.77 14.91
N ARG A 53 -10.47 -17.81 15.29
CA ARG A 53 -10.22 -17.49 16.71
C ARG A 53 -11.44 -16.86 17.38
N GLN A 54 -12.14 -15.95 16.69
CA GLN A 54 -13.25 -15.21 17.27
C GLN A 54 -14.55 -16.03 17.33
N LEU A 55 -14.81 -16.84 16.30
CA LEU A 55 -16.02 -17.66 16.15
C LEU A 55 -15.83 -19.11 16.62
N ARG A 56 -14.60 -19.50 16.97
CA ARG A 56 -14.22 -20.87 17.36
C ARG A 56 -14.63 -21.89 16.30
N LEU A 57 -14.29 -21.60 15.04
CA LEU A 57 -14.61 -22.47 13.91
C LEU A 57 -13.96 -23.85 14.08
N THR A 58 -14.70 -24.91 13.75
CA THR A 58 -14.14 -26.26 13.63
C THR A 58 -13.24 -26.37 12.40
N PRO A 59 -12.37 -27.39 12.29
CA PRO A 59 -11.54 -27.59 11.10
C PRO A 59 -12.36 -27.66 9.81
N ALA A 60 -13.52 -28.32 9.83
CA ALA A 60 -14.41 -28.39 8.68
C ALA A 60 -15.00 -27.01 8.31
N GLN A 61 -15.43 -26.23 9.30
CA GLN A 61 -15.95 -24.87 9.06
C GLN A 61 -14.87 -23.91 8.55
N GLN A 62 -13.63 -24.07 9.00
CA GLN A 62 -12.51 -23.25 8.53
C GLN A 62 -12.28 -23.44 7.03
N VAL A 63 -12.32 -24.68 6.54
CA VAL A 63 -12.17 -25.00 5.11
C VAL A 63 -13.29 -24.35 4.29
N GLU A 64 -14.54 -24.44 4.74
CA GLU A 64 -15.67 -23.84 4.04
C GLU A 64 -15.61 -22.30 4.00
N VAL A 65 -15.22 -21.65 5.10
CA VAL A 65 -15.02 -20.19 5.15
C VAL A 65 -13.88 -19.77 4.22
N GLU A 66 -12.80 -20.54 4.19
CA GLU A 66 -11.67 -20.29 3.31
C GLU A 66 -12.05 -20.40 1.82
N ASN A 67 -12.83 -21.41 1.45
CA ASN A 67 -13.38 -21.57 0.10
C ASN A 67 -14.31 -20.41 -0.27
N THR A 68 -15.22 -20.03 0.62
CA THR A 68 -16.16 -18.92 0.40
C THR A 68 -15.42 -17.60 0.11
N ILE A 69 -14.39 -17.30 0.89
CA ILE A 69 -13.57 -16.09 0.68
C ILE A 69 -12.83 -16.15 -0.66
N HIS A 70 -12.30 -17.31 -1.01
CA HIS A 70 -11.59 -17.50 -2.28
C HIS A 70 -12.51 -17.31 -3.49
N ASP A 71 -13.72 -17.85 -3.45
CA ASP A 71 -14.68 -17.71 -4.53
C ASP A 71 -15.15 -16.26 -4.66
N SER A 72 -15.41 -15.59 -3.53
CA SER A 72 -15.69 -14.15 -3.51
C SER A 72 -14.53 -13.34 -4.12
N GLN A 73 -13.28 -13.67 -3.82
CA GLN A 73 -12.12 -13.01 -4.44
C GLN A 73 -12.11 -13.18 -5.97
N ARG A 74 -12.47 -14.36 -6.49
CA ARG A 74 -12.57 -14.59 -7.94
C ARG A 74 -13.68 -13.77 -8.57
N GLU A 75 -14.85 -13.70 -7.94
CA GLU A 75 -15.97 -12.88 -8.41
C GLU A 75 -15.59 -11.39 -8.47
N PHE A 76 -14.96 -10.86 -7.40
CA PHE A 76 -14.47 -9.49 -7.40
C PHE A 76 -13.42 -9.23 -8.49
N GLN A 77 -12.52 -10.18 -8.75
CA GLN A 77 -11.56 -10.05 -9.84
C GLN A 77 -12.24 -10.03 -11.22
N ALA A 78 -13.28 -10.83 -11.43
CA ALA A 78 -14.05 -10.83 -12.68
C ALA A 78 -14.73 -9.48 -12.90
N ILE A 79 -15.41 -8.94 -11.88
CA ILE A 79 -16.03 -7.61 -11.93
C ILE A 79 -14.98 -6.53 -12.21
N ARG A 80 -13.84 -6.58 -11.50
CA ARG A 80 -12.76 -5.62 -11.70
C ARG A 80 -12.27 -5.62 -13.15
N LYS A 81 -12.06 -6.80 -13.76
CA LYS A 81 -11.64 -6.90 -15.17
C LYS A 81 -12.68 -6.29 -16.13
N GLN A 82 -13.97 -6.44 -15.84
CA GLN A 82 -15.04 -5.89 -16.66
C GLN A 82 -15.12 -4.35 -16.55
N VAL A 83 -14.90 -3.81 -15.35
CA VAL A 83 -15.06 -2.37 -15.07
C VAL A 83 -13.76 -1.59 -15.32
N GLN A 84 -12.60 -2.25 -15.28
CA GLN A 84 -11.29 -1.62 -15.45
C GLN A 84 -11.18 -0.74 -16.71
N PRO A 85 -11.62 -1.17 -17.91
CA PRO A 85 -11.56 -0.31 -19.11
C PRO A 85 -12.36 0.98 -18.97
N GLN A 86 -13.51 0.92 -18.28
CA GLN A 86 -14.37 2.09 -18.06
C GLN A 86 -13.70 3.08 -17.10
N VAL A 87 -13.01 2.57 -16.08
CA VAL A 87 -12.24 3.39 -15.13
C VAL A 87 -11.07 4.07 -15.84
N GLU A 88 -10.31 3.33 -16.64
CA GLU A 88 -9.18 3.86 -17.42
C GLU A 88 -9.64 4.98 -18.37
N ASP A 89 -10.74 4.77 -19.08
CA ASP A 89 -11.36 5.76 -19.96
C ASP A 89 -11.84 7.03 -19.22
N ILE A 90 -12.44 6.89 -18.03
CA ILE A 90 -12.78 8.04 -17.17
C ILE A 90 -11.53 8.82 -16.75
N LEU A 91 -10.46 8.12 -16.37
CA LEU A 91 -9.19 8.73 -15.96
C LEU A 91 -8.52 9.47 -17.12
N HIS A 92 -8.46 8.86 -18.30
CA HIS A 92 -7.89 9.49 -19.50
C HIS A 92 -8.64 10.78 -19.86
N ARG A 93 -9.98 10.76 -19.89
CA ARG A 93 -10.77 11.98 -20.11
C ARG A 93 -10.52 13.05 -19.05
N ALA A 94 -10.34 12.66 -17.78
CA ALA A 94 -10.03 13.60 -16.72
C ALA A 94 -8.64 14.23 -16.93
N GLN A 95 -7.64 13.43 -17.26
CA GLN A 95 -6.29 13.90 -17.58
C GLN A 95 -6.30 14.89 -18.75
N ASP A 96 -7.04 14.60 -19.84
CA ASP A 96 -7.15 15.50 -20.99
C ASP A 96 -7.79 16.85 -20.63
N ARG A 97 -8.83 16.84 -19.80
CA ARG A 97 -9.48 18.07 -19.33
C ARG A 97 -8.54 18.90 -18.48
N ILE A 98 -7.77 18.26 -17.60
CA ILE A 98 -6.76 18.95 -16.77
C ILE A 98 -5.67 19.52 -17.67
N ARG A 99 -5.12 18.73 -18.61
CA ARG A 99 -4.05 19.16 -19.52
C ARG A 99 -4.40 20.43 -20.31
N LYS A 100 -5.67 20.59 -20.69
CA LYS A 100 -6.18 21.79 -21.39
C LYS A 100 -6.17 23.06 -20.54
N GLN A 101 -6.20 22.94 -19.21
CA GLN A 101 -6.16 24.06 -18.27
C GLN A 101 -4.74 24.48 -17.89
N LEU A 102 -3.73 23.67 -18.23
CA LEU A 102 -2.34 23.89 -17.84
C LEU A 102 -1.55 24.65 -18.90
N ASP A 103 -0.64 25.50 -18.44
CA ASP A 103 0.40 26.09 -19.30
C ASP A 103 1.45 25.05 -19.73
N VAL A 104 2.31 25.40 -20.68
CA VAL A 104 3.30 24.48 -21.26
C VAL A 104 4.24 23.90 -20.18
N SER A 105 4.68 24.72 -19.22
CA SER A 105 5.60 24.30 -18.15
C SER A 105 4.93 23.37 -17.13
N GLN A 106 3.62 23.57 -16.91
CA GLN A 106 2.81 22.74 -16.02
C GLN A 106 2.46 21.40 -16.66
N ARG A 107 2.25 21.34 -17.98
CA ARG A 107 1.96 20.09 -18.70
C ARG A 107 3.09 19.06 -18.57
N GLU A 108 4.34 19.46 -18.72
CA GLU A 108 5.47 18.54 -18.56
C GLU A 108 5.56 17.95 -17.15
N LYS A 109 5.25 18.75 -16.12
CA LYS A 109 5.21 18.28 -14.73
C LYS A 109 4.03 17.34 -14.50
N PHE A 110 2.87 17.66 -15.08
CA PHE A 110 1.67 16.85 -15.00
C PHE A 110 1.86 15.49 -15.68
N ASP A 111 2.51 15.44 -16.84
CA ASP A 111 2.76 14.20 -17.56
C ASP A 111 3.66 13.25 -16.77
N LYS A 112 4.74 13.78 -16.19
CA LYS A 112 5.60 13.00 -15.29
C LYS A 112 4.86 12.51 -14.06
N PHE A 113 3.93 13.31 -13.53
CA PHE A 113 3.09 12.91 -12.40
C PHE A 113 2.14 11.77 -12.79
N VAL A 114 1.47 11.87 -13.94
CA VAL A 114 0.57 10.83 -14.46
C VAL A 114 1.33 9.54 -14.73
N GLU A 115 2.48 9.59 -15.39
CA GLU A 115 3.29 8.41 -15.72
C GLU A 115 3.75 7.65 -14.45
N GLN A 116 4.14 8.39 -13.40
CA GLN A 116 4.50 7.78 -12.11
C GLN A 116 3.31 7.08 -11.45
N GLN A 117 2.11 7.62 -11.62
CA GLN A 117 0.89 7.04 -11.07
C GLN A 117 0.45 5.84 -11.89
N GLU A 118 0.44 5.90 -13.23
CA GLU A 118 0.10 4.75 -14.09
C GLU A 118 0.97 3.53 -13.83
N LYS A 119 2.29 3.72 -13.65
CA LYS A 119 3.21 2.62 -13.27
C LYS A 119 2.82 1.93 -11.96
N ARG A 120 2.18 2.65 -11.03
CA ARG A 120 1.66 2.09 -9.77
C ARG A 120 0.32 1.37 -9.94
N TRP A 121 -0.48 1.77 -10.93
CA TRP A 121 -1.79 1.19 -11.20
C TRP A 121 -1.73 -0.03 -12.11
N GLN A 122 -0.84 -0.05 -13.11
CA GLN A 122 -0.63 -1.17 -14.04
C GLN A 122 0.15 -2.33 -13.42
N ASN A 123 0.90 -2.07 -12.35
CA ASN A 123 1.59 -3.09 -11.58
C ASN A 123 0.99 -3.19 -10.17
N PRO A 124 -0.29 -3.57 -10.01
CA PRO A 124 -0.76 -4.01 -8.72
C PRO A 124 -0.02 -5.33 -8.48
N LYS A 125 1.07 -5.29 -7.72
CA LYS A 125 1.73 -6.52 -7.24
C LYS A 125 0.66 -7.32 -6.50
N ILE A 126 0.09 -8.28 -7.21
CA ILE A 126 -0.80 -9.31 -6.75
C ILE A 126 -0.03 -10.58 -7.07
N ASP A 127 1.05 -10.79 -6.31
CA ASP A 127 1.74 -12.08 -6.19
C ASP A 127 1.23 -12.77 -4.92
#